data_AF-A0A819FGK9-F1
#
_entry.id   AF-A0A819FGK9-F1
#
_cell.length_a   1.000
_cell.length_b   1.000
_cell.length_c   1.000
_cell.angle_alpha   90.00
_cell.angle_beta   90.00
_cell.angle_gamma   90.00
#
_symmetry.space_group_name_H-M   'P 1'
#
loop_
_entity.id
_entity.type
_entity.pdbx_description
1 polymer ?
#
loop_
_entity_poly.entity_id
_entity_poly.type
_entity_poly.pdbx_seq_one_letter_code
_entity_poly.pdbx_strand_id
1 'polypeptide(L)'
;VEDFIDGTSTTPMSSVPVQFLIYVQSQPACSKEPIIILLDRCLEVQVGISISFNLSAINLCNQSVATLIDIAVSNGITGMTHDNLIQSSTNSSIYYMTFTWTPQTNQIGSQQLCTIAYTR
;
A
#
# COMPACT_ATOMS: atom_id res chain seq x y z
N VAL A 1 -26.45 -20.06 -8.38
CA VAL A 1 -26.34 -21.37 -7.69
C VAL A 1 -26.41 -21.04 -6.22
N GLU A 2 -27.63 -20.93 -5.73
CA GLU A 2 -27.92 -20.83 -4.29
C GLU A 2 -28.50 -22.19 -3.95
N ASP A 3 -27.80 -22.97 -3.14
CA ASP A 3 -28.42 -24.12 -2.49
C ASP A 3 -27.86 -24.30 -1.09
N PHE A 4 -28.78 -24.62 -0.20
CA PHE A 4 -28.76 -24.28 1.20
C PHE A 4 -27.78 -25.15 1.99
N ILE A 5 -26.87 -24.51 2.74
CA ILE A 5 -26.14 -25.17 3.83
C ILE A 5 -27.15 -25.38 4.96
N ASP A 6 -27.59 -26.62 5.14
CA ASP A 6 -28.20 -27.03 6.41
C ASP A 6 -27.06 -27.40 7.36
N GLY A 7 -26.82 -26.56 8.37
CA GLY A 7 -25.69 -26.67 9.32
C GLY A 7 -25.72 -27.91 10.22
N THR A 8 -26.69 -28.80 10.02
CA THR A 8 -26.90 -30.04 10.79
C THR A 8 -26.59 -31.31 10.00
N SER A 9 -26.30 -31.20 8.70
CA SER A 9 -26.03 -32.35 7.84
C SER A 9 -24.64 -32.94 8.11
N THR A 10 -24.59 -34.23 8.46
CA THR A 10 -23.34 -35.02 8.59
C THR A 10 -23.04 -35.86 7.34
N THR A 11 -23.94 -35.83 6.35
CA THR A 11 -23.79 -36.58 5.11
C THR A 11 -23.24 -35.69 3.99
N PRO A 12 -22.18 -36.12 3.28
CA PRO A 12 -21.56 -35.32 2.23
C PRO A 12 -22.55 -35.07 1.08
N MET A 13 -22.72 -33.79 0.69
CA MET A 13 -23.68 -33.37 -0.34
C MET A 13 -23.19 -33.60 -1.79
N SER A 14 -21.95 -34.08 -1.98
CA SER A 14 -21.41 -34.45 -3.28
C SER A 14 -20.59 -35.74 -3.17
N SER A 15 -20.85 -36.69 -4.07
CA SER A 15 -20.03 -37.90 -4.26
C SER A 15 -18.88 -37.68 -5.26
N VAL A 16 -18.76 -36.49 -5.83
CA VAL A 16 -17.68 -36.11 -6.75
C VAL A 16 -16.59 -35.40 -5.95
N PRO A 17 -15.35 -35.94 -5.89
CA PRO A 17 -14.26 -35.30 -5.19
C PRO A 17 -13.87 -33.98 -5.88
N VAL A 18 -13.90 -32.88 -5.13
CA VAL A 18 -13.35 -31.60 -5.59
C VAL A 18 -11.85 -31.66 -5.40
N GLN A 19 -11.11 -31.70 -6.51
CA GLN A 19 -9.65 -31.62 -6.48
C GLN A 19 -9.22 -30.16 -6.61
N PHE A 20 -8.51 -29.67 -5.60
CA PHE A 20 -7.85 -28.37 -5.66
C PHE A 20 -6.40 -28.57 -6.09
N LEU A 21 -6.00 -27.88 -7.16
CA LEU A 21 -4.60 -27.71 -7.49
C LEU A 21 -4.09 -26.46 -6.78
N ILE A 22 -3.32 -26.66 -5.72
CA ILE A 22 -2.75 -25.58 -4.92
C ILE A 22 -1.28 -25.46 -5.29
N TYR A 23 -0.89 -24.30 -5.82
CA TYR A 23 0.51 -23.96 -6.00
C TYR A 23 1.02 -23.26 -4.74
N VAL A 24 1.92 -23.92 -4.02
CA VAL A 24 2.59 -23.33 -2.88
C VAL A 24 3.84 -22.59 -3.38
N GLN A 25 3.84 -21.28 -3.25
CA GLN A 25 5.01 -20.45 -3.51
C GLN A 25 6.14 -20.83 -2.53
N SER A 26 7.38 -20.82 -3.00
CA SER A 26 8.54 -21.01 -2.13
C SER A 26 8.59 -19.93 -1.05
N GLN A 27 9.00 -20.30 0.16
CA GLN A 27 9.17 -19.34 1.25
C GLN A 27 10.15 -18.23 0.81
N PRO A 28 9.78 -16.95 0.95
CA PRO A 28 10.66 -15.86 0.57
C PRO A 28 11.93 -15.91 1.44
N ALA A 29 13.08 -15.67 0.81
CA ALA A 29 14.38 -15.67 1.49
C ALA A 29 14.48 -14.58 2.58
N CYS A 30 13.63 -13.56 2.49
CA CYS A 30 13.37 -12.56 3.50
C CYS A 30 11.99 -12.81 4.13
N SER A 31 11.96 -13.16 5.42
CA SER A 31 10.71 -13.35 6.17
C SER A 31 10.18 -12.09 6.83
N LYS A 32 10.93 -10.98 6.77
CA LYS A 32 10.54 -9.70 7.37
C LYS A 32 9.87 -8.80 6.35
N GLU A 33 8.69 -8.32 6.67
CA GLU A 33 7.99 -7.33 5.86
C GLU A 33 8.69 -5.97 5.93
N PRO A 34 8.65 -5.17 4.85
CA PRO A 34 9.13 -3.78 4.89
C PRO A 34 8.30 -2.92 5.85
N ILE A 35 8.93 -1.94 6.47
CA ILE A 35 8.23 -0.94 7.31
C ILE A 35 8.00 0.33 6.49
N ILE A 36 6.76 0.78 6.38
CA ILE A 36 6.43 2.09 5.81
C ILE A 36 6.51 3.15 6.91
N ILE A 37 7.29 4.20 6.67
CA ILE A 37 7.38 5.38 7.52
C ILE A 37 6.33 6.38 7.04
N LEU A 38 5.33 6.63 7.89
CA LEU A 38 4.28 7.59 7.63
C LEU A 38 4.74 9.02 7.98
N LEU A 39 3.95 10.00 7.54
CA LEU A 39 4.14 11.39 7.93
C LEU A 39 3.91 11.56 9.44
N ASP A 40 4.84 12.25 10.12
CA ASP A 40 4.76 12.49 11.58
C ASP A 40 3.55 13.33 12.01
N ARG A 41 3.00 14.10 11.07
CA ARG A 41 1.87 15.01 11.28
C ARG A 41 1.11 15.22 9.99
N CYS A 42 -0.18 15.53 10.13
CA CYS A 42 -1.01 15.78 8.97
C CYS A 42 -0.53 17.01 8.19
N LEU A 43 -0.53 16.92 6.87
CA LEU A 43 -0.16 18.01 5.97
C LEU A 43 -1.40 18.78 5.54
N GLU A 44 -1.51 20.02 6.00
CA GLU A 44 -2.54 20.95 5.55
C GLU A 44 -2.10 21.65 4.26
N VAL A 45 -2.92 21.55 3.21
CA VAL A 45 -2.61 22.03 1.87
C VAL A 45 -3.74 22.92 1.38
N GLN A 46 -3.42 24.14 0.99
CA GLN A 46 -4.41 25.05 0.42
C GLN A 46 -4.80 24.56 -0.99
N VAL A 47 -6.11 24.56 -1.28
CA VAL A 47 -6.63 24.26 -2.64
C VAL A 47 -5.91 25.11 -3.70
N GLY A 48 -5.49 24.46 -4.79
CA GLY A 48 -4.78 25.08 -5.91
C GLY A 48 -3.27 25.26 -5.71
N ILE A 49 -2.73 24.94 -4.53
CA ILE A 49 -1.29 25.02 -4.24
C ILE A 49 -0.69 23.61 -4.26
N SER A 50 0.33 23.41 -5.09
CA SER A 50 1.06 22.14 -5.17
C SER A 50 1.94 21.94 -3.94
N ILE A 51 1.89 20.74 -3.36
CA ILE A 51 2.80 20.29 -2.32
C ILE A 51 3.54 19.02 -2.77
N SER A 52 4.76 18.83 -2.27
CA SER A 52 5.49 17.57 -2.40
C SER A 52 5.92 17.05 -1.02
N PHE A 53 5.82 15.74 -0.82
CA PHE A 53 6.25 15.06 0.40
C PHE A 53 6.77 13.66 0.09
N ASN A 54 7.64 13.14 0.96
CA ASN A 54 8.24 11.83 0.77
C ASN A 54 7.53 10.79 1.64
N LEU A 55 7.17 9.66 1.04
CA LEU A 55 6.91 8.43 1.79
C LEU A 55 8.16 7.56 1.73
N SER A 56 8.56 7.04 2.88
CA SER A 56 9.76 6.21 3.00
C SER A 56 9.39 4.80 3.42
N ALA A 57 10.17 3.83 2.98
CA ALA A 57 10.07 2.44 3.40
C ALA A 57 11.45 1.90 3.79
N ILE A 58 11.47 1.05 4.81
CA ILE A 58 12.68 0.41 5.32
C ILE A 58 12.66 -1.06 4.89
N ASN A 59 13.69 -1.47 4.16
CA ASN A 59 14.00 -2.86 3.92
C ASN A 59 14.70 -3.45 5.16
N LEU A 60 14.00 -4.32 5.88
CA LEU A 60 14.53 -4.99 7.07
C LEU A 60 15.43 -6.20 6.75
N CYS A 61 15.57 -6.53 5.48
CA CYS A 61 16.40 -7.62 5.00
C CYS A 61 17.68 -7.12 4.35
N ASN A 62 18.62 -8.04 4.15
CA ASN A 62 19.80 -7.74 3.36
C ASN A 62 19.37 -7.45 1.90
N GLN A 63 19.89 -6.37 1.31
CA GLN A 63 19.59 -5.96 -0.07
C GLN A 63 20.00 -7.01 -1.10
N SER A 64 20.95 -7.88 -0.79
CA SER A 64 21.29 -9.01 -1.67
C SER A 64 20.22 -10.11 -1.70
N VAL A 65 19.28 -10.10 -0.74
CA VAL A 65 18.24 -11.11 -0.56
C VAL A 65 16.88 -10.61 -1.03
N ALA A 66 16.55 -9.35 -0.72
CA ALA A 66 15.32 -8.71 -1.15
C ALA A 66 15.56 -7.21 -1.38
N THR A 67 14.94 -6.66 -2.41
CA THR A 67 14.99 -5.23 -2.73
C THR A 67 13.57 -4.67 -2.80
N LEU A 68 13.42 -3.41 -2.36
CA LEU A 68 12.18 -2.69 -2.59
C LEU A 68 12.18 -2.18 -4.02
N ILE A 69 11.08 -2.43 -4.73
CA ILE A 69 10.91 -2.03 -6.13
C ILE A 69 9.87 -0.92 -6.29
N ASP A 70 8.94 -0.78 -5.33
CA ASP A 70 7.87 0.20 -5.39
C ASP A 70 7.28 0.50 -3.99
N ILE A 71 6.62 1.65 -3.86
CA ILE A 71 5.74 2.02 -2.74
C ILE A 71 4.41 2.47 -3.34
N ALA A 72 3.41 1.60 -3.27
CA ALA A 72 2.08 1.86 -3.80
C ALA A 72 1.08 2.27 -2.70
N VAL A 73 0.23 3.25 -3.00
CA VAL A 73 -0.90 3.65 -2.16
C VAL A 73 -2.18 3.17 -2.86
N SER A 74 -2.81 2.13 -2.31
CA SER A 74 -3.93 1.41 -2.95
C SER A 74 -5.12 2.29 -3.29
N ASN A 75 -5.38 3.32 -2.50
CA ASN A 75 -6.49 4.25 -2.69
C ASN A 75 -5.98 5.71 -2.74
N GLY A 76 -4.93 5.97 -3.52
CA GLY A 76 -4.27 7.28 -3.60
C GLY A 76 -5.23 8.47 -3.81
N ILE A 77 -4.78 9.66 -3.42
CA ILE A 77 -5.56 10.88 -3.58
C ILE A 77 -5.68 11.21 -5.07
N THR A 78 -6.89 11.48 -5.57
CA THR A 78 -7.11 11.83 -6.98
C THR A 78 -6.21 13.00 -7.40
N GLY A 79 -5.51 12.86 -8.52
CA GLY A 79 -4.60 13.89 -9.03
C GLY A 79 -3.25 13.98 -8.30
N MET A 80 -2.96 13.05 -7.38
CA MET A 80 -1.63 12.87 -6.83
C MET A 80 -0.76 12.09 -7.83
N THR A 81 0.47 12.56 -8.02
CA THR A 81 1.50 11.89 -8.82
C THR A 81 2.67 11.51 -7.93
N HIS A 82 3.50 10.57 -8.38
CA HIS A 82 4.73 10.20 -7.67
C HIS A 82 5.89 9.98 -8.64
N ASP A 83 7.10 10.18 -8.12
CA ASP A 83 8.33 9.85 -8.81
C ASP A 83 8.71 8.37 -8.63
N ASN A 84 9.74 7.91 -9.33
CA ASN A 84 10.30 6.57 -9.16
C ASN A 84 10.82 6.36 -7.72
N LEU A 85 10.86 5.11 -7.28
CA LEU A 85 11.49 4.72 -6.03
C LEU A 85 13.00 5.02 -6.05
N ILE A 86 13.48 5.74 -5.03
CA ILE A 86 14.89 6.11 -4.87
C ILE A 86 15.44 5.47 -3.59
N GLN A 87 16.61 4.84 -3.70
CA GLN A 87 17.36 4.38 -2.52
C GLN A 87 18.08 5.55 -1.86
N SER A 88 18.01 5.66 -0.54
CA SER A 88 18.72 6.70 0.20
C SER A 88 20.24 6.52 0.09
N SER A 89 20.93 7.62 -0.21
CA SER A 89 22.40 7.66 -0.29
C SER A 89 23.07 7.58 1.09
N THR A 90 22.34 7.86 2.17
CA THR A 90 22.86 7.85 3.55
C THR A 90 22.59 6.53 4.27
N ASN A 91 21.52 5.83 3.90
CA ASN A 91 21.18 4.51 4.44
C ASN A 91 20.55 3.66 3.34
N SER A 92 21.30 2.68 2.86
CA SER A 92 20.87 1.82 1.76
C SER A 92 19.65 0.94 2.12
N SER A 93 19.33 0.79 3.40
CA SER A 93 18.11 0.08 3.84
C SER A 93 16.84 0.92 3.65
N ILE A 94 16.97 2.23 3.42
CA ILE A 94 15.85 3.14 3.28
C ILE A 94 15.63 3.48 1.81
N TYR A 95 14.39 3.38 1.38
CA TYR A 95 13.92 3.82 0.07
C TYR A 95 12.83 4.86 0.26
N TYR A 96 12.67 5.76 -0.69
CA TYR A 96 11.62 6.77 -0.65
C TYR A 96 11.06 7.09 -2.04
N MET A 97 9.81 7.53 -2.06
CA MET A 97 9.15 8.08 -3.24
C MET A 97 8.62 9.46 -2.89
N THR A 98 8.82 10.41 -3.80
CA THR A 98 8.26 11.75 -3.70
C THR A 98 6.86 11.73 -4.28
N PHE A 99 5.87 12.14 -3.50
CA PHE A 99 4.49 12.34 -3.93
C PHE A 99 4.22 13.82 -4.08
N THR A 100 3.56 14.20 -5.18
CA THR A 100 3.15 15.58 -5.46
C THR A 100 1.65 15.62 -5.61
N TRP A 101 1.01 16.60 -4.96
CA TRP A 101 -0.44 16.76 -5.00
C TRP A 101 -0.83 18.24 -5.03
N THR A 102 -1.78 18.58 -5.89
CA THR A 102 -2.41 19.90 -5.95
C THR A 102 -3.92 19.71 -5.69
N PRO A 103 -4.43 20.03 -4.49
CA PRO A 103 -5.83 19.82 -4.16
C PRO A 103 -6.77 20.66 -5.01
N GLN A 104 -7.88 20.05 -5.39
CA GLN A 104 -9.02 20.70 -6.03
C GLN A 104 -10.13 21.01 -5.02
N THR A 105 -11.06 21.89 -5.38
CA THR A 105 -12.15 22.33 -4.49
C THR A 105 -13.05 21.19 -4.03
N ASN A 106 -13.22 20.14 -4.86
CA ASN A 106 -13.97 18.92 -4.50
C ASN A 106 -13.20 17.98 -3.56
N GLN A 107 -11.97 18.33 -3.16
CA GLN A 107 -11.13 17.55 -2.25
C GLN A 107 -10.96 18.22 -0.88
N ILE A 108 -11.71 19.28 -0.56
CA ILE A 108 -11.66 19.92 0.76
C ILE A 108 -12.00 18.90 1.86
N GLY A 109 -11.22 18.91 2.94
CA GLY A 109 -11.34 17.99 4.07
C GLY A 109 -10.16 17.03 4.17
N SER A 110 -10.32 16.02 5.03
CA SER A 110 -9.31 14.98 5.23
C SER A 110 -9.23 14.05 4.03
N GLN A 111 -7.99 13.78 3.61
CA GLN A 111 -7.62 12.89 2.52
C GLN A 111 -6.70 11.78 3.05
N GLN A 112 -6.32 10.85 2.18
CA GLN A 112 -5.39 9.79 2.54
C GLN A 112 -4.02 10.33 2.98
N LEU A 113 -3.22 9.48 3.62
CA LEU A 113 -1.87 9.81 4.08
C LEU A 113 -1.84 10.99 5.08
N CYS A 114 -2.90 11.19 5.87
CA CYS A 114 -3.00 12.32 6.81
C CYS A 114 -2.85 13.67 6.10
N THR A 115 -3.34 13.83 4.87
CA THR A 115 -3.33 15.14 4.20
C THR A 115 -4.71 15.80 4.35
N ILE A 116 -4.76 17.13 4.44
CA ILE A 116 -5.99 17.89 4.64
C ILE A 116 -6.00 19.04 3.64
N ALA A 117 -6.99 19.06 2.75
CA ALA A 117 -7.18 20.21 1.86
C ALA A 117 -8.12 21.23 2.48
N TYR A 118 -7.75 22.50 2.43
CA TYR A 118 -8.55 23.58 3.00
C TYR A 118 -8.68 24.76 2.04
N THR A 119 -9.75 25.52 2.24
CA THR A 119 -9.92 26.86 1.65
C THR A 119 -9.51 27.92 2.67
N ARG A 120 -8.93 29.01 2.19
CA ARG A 120 -8.70 30.21 3.01
C ARG A 120 -10.01 30.95 3.26
#